data_AF-A0A447N9J8-F1
#
_entry.id   AF-A0A447N9J8-F1
#
_cell.length_a   1.000
_cell.length_b   1.000
_cell.length_c   1.000
_cell.angle_alpha   90.00
_cell.angle_beta   90.00
_cell.angle_gamma   90.00
#
_symmetry.space_group_name_H-M   'P 1'
#
loop_
_entity.id
_entity.type
_entity.pdbx_description
1 polymer ?
#
loop_
_entity_poly.entity_id
_entity_poly.type
_entity_poly.pdbx_seq_one_letter_code
_entity_poly.pdbx_strand_id
1 'polypeptide(L)' 'MAAVVIAAITSCTNTSNPSVLMAAGLLAKKAVTLGLKRQPWVKASLAPGSKVVSDYLAQAKLTPYLDELVF' A
#
# COMPACT_ATOMS: atom_id res chain seq x y z
N MET A 1 -12.60 -22.43 -0.54
CA MET A 1 -12.09 -21.11 -0.09
C MET A 1 -11.10 -20.61 -1.13
N ALA A 2 -11.33 -19.44 -1.71
CA ALA A 2 -10.36 -18.82 -2.61
C ALA A 2 -9.23 -18.19 -1.78
N ALA A 3 -7.98 -18.42 -2.18
CA ALA A 3 -6.81 -17.79 -1.57
C ALA A 3 -6.34 -16.62 -2.44
N VAL A 4 -5.99 -15.49 -1.82
CA VAL A 4 -5.34 -14.39 -2.52
C VAL A 4 -3.89 -14.77 -2.77
N VAL A 5 -3.45 -14.72 -4.03
CA VAL A 5 -2.06 -15.03 -4.42
C VAL A 5 -1.35 -13.77 -4.93
N ILE A 6 -2.11 -12.77 -5.39
CA ILE A 6 -1.59 -11.49 -5.91
C ILE A 6 -2.39 -10.35 -5.29
N ALA A 7 -1.70 -9.31 -4.82
CA ALA A 7 -2.30 -8.08 -4.31
C ALA A 7 -1.58 -6.87 -4.93
N ALA A 8 -2.15 -6.28 -5.98
CA ALA A 8 -1.50 -5.22 -6.76
C ALA A 8 -2.29 -3.91 -6.72
N ILE A 9 -1.63 -2.79 -6.40
CA ILE A 9 -2.18 -1.43 -6.45
C ILE A 9 -1.52 -0.70 -7.64
N THR A 10 -2.14 -0.75 -8.82
CA THR A 10 -1.50 -0.32 -10.09
C THR A 10 -2.36 0.55 -11.02
N SER A 11 -3.65 0.75 -10.71
CA SER A 11 -4.57 1.48 -11.60
C SER A 11 -4.32 2.98 -11.61
N CYS A 12 -4.14 3.58 -12.78
CA CYS A 12 -3.92 5.02 -12.95
C CYS A 12 -4.96 5.89 -12.23
N THR A 13 -6.22 5.46 -12.18
CA THR A 13 -7.31 6.19 -11.51
C THR A 13 -7.15 6.18 -9.99
N ASN A 14 -6.78 5.03 -9.42
CA ASN A 14 -6.61 4.88 -7.97
C ASN A 14 -5.24 5.34 -7.50
N THR A 15 -4.21 5.16 -8.31
CA THR A 15 -2.83 5.52 -7.96
C THR A 15 -2.50 6.98 -8.21
N SER A 16 -3.38 7.71 -8.90
CA SER A 16 -3.32 9.17 -9.03
C SER A 16 -4.24 9.90 -8.05
N ASN A 17 -5.10 9.18 -7.33
CA ASN A 17 -5.98 9.74 -6.33
C ASN A 17 -5.29 9.72 -4.95
N PRO A 18 -4.86 10.88 -4.40
CA PRO A 18 -4.12 10.91 -3.15
C PRO A 18 -4.94 10.34 -1.98
N SER A 19 -6.25 10.59 -1.95
CA SER A 19 -7.12 10.21 -0.83
C SER A 19 -7.15 8.70 -0.60
N VAL A 20 -7.25 7.91 -1.67
CA VAL A 20 -7.31 6.43 -1.56
C VAL A 20 -5.95 5.83 -1.22
N LEU A 21 -4.85 6.37 -1.75
CA LEU A 21 -3.50 5.90 -1.42
C LEU A 21 -3.08 6.31 -0.01
N MET A 22 -3.51 7.49 0.47
CA MET A 22 -3.37 7.88 1.88
C MET A 22 -4.13 6.92 2.79
N ALA A 23 -5.37 6.57 2.45
CA ALA A 23 -6.15 5.61 3.21
C ALA A 23 -5.46 4.23 3.26
N ALA A 24 -4.88 3.77 2.14
CA ALA A 24 -4.10 2.54 2.09
C ALA A 24 -2.85 2.60 2.99
N GLY A 25 -2.11 3.71 2.97
CA GLY A 25 -0.95 3.92 3.85
C GLY A 25 -1.33 3.96 5.34
N LEU A 26 -2.45 4.62 5.69
CA LEU A 26 -2.97 4.65 7.06
C LEU A 26 -3.43 3.27 7.54
N LEU A 27 -4.05 2.50 6.65
CA LEU A 27 -4.43 1.11 6.92
C LEU A 27 -3.18 0.24 7.14
N ALA A 28 -2.15 0.41 6.30
CA ALA A 28 -0.88 -0.30 6.44
C ALA A 28 -0.21 0.00 7.77
N LYS A 29 -0.14 1.28 8.15
CA LYS A 29 0.35 1.70 9.47
C LYS A 29 -0.41 1.00 10.61
N LYS A 30 -1.74 0.99 10.56
CA LYS A 30 -2.55 0.33 11.59
C LYS A 30 -2.28 -1.18 11.61
N ALA A 31 -2.21 -1.82 10.46
CA ALA A 31 -1.93 -3.26 10.36
C ALA A 31 -0.57 -3.62 10.98
N VAL A 32 0.49 -2.88 10.63
CA VAL A 32 1.83 -3.06 11.19
C VAL A 32 1.83 -2.84 12.70
N THR A 33 1.18 -1.78 13.20
CA THR A 33 1.12 -1.52 14.65
C THR A 33 0.38 -2.61 15.43
N LEU A 34 -0.50 -3.36 14.76
CA LEU A 34 -1.20 -4.52 15.32
C LEU A 34 -0.43 -5.84 15.14
N GLY A 35 0.79 -5.79 14.58
CA GLY A 35 1.61 -6.97 14.30
C GLY A 35 1.13 -7.81 13.11
N LEU A 36 0.20 -7.29 12.30
CA LEU A 36 -0.28 -8.00 11.12
C LEU A 36 0.78 -7.98 10.03
N LYS A 37 0.99 -9.14 9.42
CA LYS A 37 1.90 -9.33 8.31
C LYS A 37 1.19 -10.02 7.16
N ARG A 38 1.63 -9.72 5.95
CA ARG A 38 1.17 -10.41 4.74
C ARG A 38 1.57 -11.88 4.81
N GLN A 39 0.68 -12.76 4.36
CA GLN A 39 0.99 -14.18 4.19
C GLN A 39 2.11 -14.36 3.14
N PRO A 40 3.09 -15.25 3.36
CA PRO A 40 4.33 -15.29 2.57
C PRO A 40 4.11 -15.59 1.09
N TRP A 41 3.07 -16.33 0.73
CA TRP A 41 2.74 -16.70 -0.66
C TRP A 41 2.08 -15.58 -1.48
N VAL A 42 1.66 -14.47 -0.86
CA VAL A 42 0.99 -13.37 -1.57
C VAL A 42 2.03 -12.49 -2.26
N LYS A 43 2.01 -12.37 -3.58
CA LYS A 43 2.85 -11.39 -4.28
C LYS A 43 2.17 -10.03 -4.27
N ALA A 44 2.72 -9.08 -3.50
CA ALA A 44 2.21 -7.72 -3.44
C ALA A 44 3.04 -6.78 -4.32
N SER A 45 2.39 -5.76 -4.90
CA SER A 45 3.05 -4.71 -5.67
C SER A 45 2.29 -3.40 -5.64
N LEU A 46 3.02 -2.28 -5.61
CA LEU A 46 2.52 -0.92 -5.68
C LEU A 46 3.21 -0.17 -6.83
N ALA A 47 2.42 0.27 -7.79
CA ALA A 47 2.88 1.14 -8.87
C ALA A 47 2.24 2.52 -8.72
N PRO A 48 2.91 3.49 -8.07
CA PRO A 48 2.37 4.83 -7.93
C PRO A 48 2.28 5.50 -9.31
N GLY A 49 1.06 5.78 -9.76
CA GLY A 49 0.79 6.40 -11.07
C GLY A 49 1.03 7.91 -11.12
N SER A 50 1.41 8.54 -10.01
CA SER A 50 1.72 9.96 -9.94
C SER A 50 2.78 10.27 -8.89
N LYS A 51 3.75 11.13 -9.26
CA LYS A 51 4.79 11.64 -8.35
C LYS A 51 4.19 12.36 -7.13
N VAL A 52 3.09 13.08 -7.36
CA VAL A 52 2.37 13.82 -6.33
C VAL A 52 1.93 12.91 -5.19
N VAL A 53 1.42 11.72 -5.51
CA VAL A 53 0.92 10.79 -4.47
C VAL A 53 2.08 10.16 -3.68
N SER A 54 3.19 9.86 -4.34
CA SER A 54 4.42 9.43 -3.66
C SER A 54 4.91 10.48 -2.69
N ASP A 55 4.85 11.77 -3.06
CA ASP A 55 5.26 12.88 -2.20
C ASP A 55 4.33 13.01 -0.98
N TYR A 56 3.01 12.84 -1.15
CA TYR A 56 2.07 12.79 -0.01
C TYR A 56 2.37 11.63 0.94
N LEU A 57 2.66 10.43 0.41
CA LEU A 57 2.99 9.25 1.24
C LEU A 57 4.28 9.48 2.03
N ALA A 58 5.27 10.09 1.39
CA ALA A 58 6.54 10.44 2.02
C ALA A 58 6.37 11.49 3.11
N GLN A 59 5.62 12.58 2.85
CA GLN A 59 5.32 13.63 3.83
C GLN A 59 4.54 13.09 5.02
N ALA A 60 3.57 12.19 4.78
CA ALA A 60 2.79 11.53 5.83
C ALA A 60 3.58 10.42 6.56
N LYS A 61 4.81 10.11 6.12
CA LYS A 61 5.66 9.02 6.62
C LYS A 61 4.97 7.65 6.56
N LEU A 62 4.17 7.42 5.53
CA LEU A 62 3.38 6.18 5.35
C LEU A 62 4.09 5.14 4.48
N THR A 63 5.02 5.57 3.61
CA THR A 63 5.81 4.69 2.74
C THR A 63 6.43 3.48 3.46
N PRO A 64 7.15 3.61 4.60
CA PRO A 64 7.77 2.46 5.26
C PRO A 64 6.77 1.41 5.76
N TYR A 65 5.53 1.79 6.08
CA TYR A 65 4.51 0.83 6.51
C TYR A 65 3.94 0.04 5.33
N LEU A 66 3.91 0.64 4.13
CA LEU A 66 3.55 -0.07 2.90
C LEU A 66 4.67 -1.05 2.51
N ASP A 67 5.93 -0.61 2.61
CA ASP A 67 7.10 -1.44 2.34
C ASP A 67 7.20 -2.64 3.32
N GLU A 68 6.84 -2.46 4.60
CA GLU A 68 6.83 -3.53 5.59
C GLU A 68 5.79 -4.62 5.29
N LEU A 69 4.68 -4.25 4.65
CA LEU A 69 3.70 -5.20 4.10
C LEU A 69 4.14 -5.77 2.73
N VAL A 70 5.32 -5.36 2.25
CA VAL A 70 5.96 -5.77 0.99
C VAL A 70 5.11 -5.40 -0.23
N PHE A 71 4.56 -4.18 -0.21
CA PHE A 71 3.94 -3.56 -1.39
C PHE A 71 4.97 -2.90 -2.30
#